data_AF-A0A1K1NEA3-F1
#
_entry.id   AF-A0A1K1NEA3-F1
#
_cell.length_a   1.000
_cell.length_b   1.000
_cell.length_c   1.000
_cell.angle_alpha   90.00
_cell.angle_beta   90.00
_cell.angle_gamma   90.00
#
_symmetry.space_group_name_H-M   'P 1'
#
loop_
_entity.id
_entity.type
_entity.pdbx_description
1 polymer ?
#
loop_
_entity_poly.entity_id
_entity_poly.type
_entity_poly.pdbx_seq_one_letter_code
_entity_poly.pdbx_strand_id
1 'polypeptide(L)'
;MGKGIETGKGEKDFIPDEDFEYERGLAEEERRRQEEAEEKRLEIEHERILREKKAREARDRRIAQDKLDLMKMKAGIATEEEEIKEVHEEKRELHGMEKAANFWYHEKMWIILGTFFALVLGFIIYDLATKVDPDIEILLICDNVLQNDESAKLLEKRIEQYTPDLNSDGKVYVQVIICPLNDQKYNTLYQTNSQKFFANLQQDRIIMVLTDSNTDPDLQALMTTDLSLKIPDNPYIDDKGLSLNFGFLADELKAPALPNDIHLCMRRPVNTLDGSVEEMQANFDKNLEILTDLANALAQEAKEKNDQGLTTEPTPNDPSAVTSLSSGTASE
;
A
#
# COMPACT_ATOMS: atom_id res chain seq x y z
N MET A 1 -49.69 -11.60 -78.52
CA MET A 1 -50.22 -11.86 -77.17
C MET A 1 -49.09 -11.59 -76.19
N GLY A 2 -49.16 -10.80 -75.13
CA GLY A 2 -50.23 -10.03 -74.50
C GLY A 2 -49.69 -9.62 -73.12
N LYS A 3 -49.90 -8.34 -72.77
CA LYS A 3 -49.89 -7.68 -71.45
C LYS A 3 -48.73 -7.96 -70.47
N GLY A 4 -48.10 -6.86 -70.04
CA GLY A 4 -47.14 -6.84 -68.95
C GLY A 4 -47.75 -6.94 -67.55
N ILE A 5 -46.89 -6.74 -66.56
CA ILE A 5 -47.15 -6.20 -65.21
C ILE A 5 -45.84 -5.54 -64.74
N GLU A 6 -45.99 -4.38 -64.12
CA GLU A 6 -44.96 -3.47 -63.62
C GLU A 6 -44.40 -3.84 -62.23
N THR A 7 -43.36 -3.07 -61.86
CA THR A 7 -42.94 -2.61 -60.52
C THR A 7 -41.81 -3.34 -59.80
N GLY A 8 -40.81 -2.55 -59.35
CA GLY A 8 -39.87 -2.95 -58.30
C GLY A 8 -38.42 -2.46 -58.48
N LYS A 9 -38.19 -1.16 -58.33
CA LYS A 9 -36.93 -0.40 -58.27
C LYS A 9 -35.75 -1.10 -57.56
N GLY A 10 -34.55 -1.03 -58.16
CA GLY A 10 -33.25 -1.27 -57.53
C GLY A 10 -32.17 -0.48 -58.27
N GLU A 11 -31.71 0.58 -57.62
CA GLU A 11 -30.74 1.58 -58.05
C GLU A 11 -29.34 0.95 -58.25
N LYS A 12 -28.66 1.28 -59.35
CA LYS A 12 -27.30 0.81 -59.66
C LYS A 12 -26.31 1.92 -59.33
N ASP A 13 -25.37 1.63 -58.43
CA ASP A 13 -24.14 2.39 -58.18
C ASP A 13 -23.38 2.65 -59.49
N PHE A 14 -23.00 3.90 -59.72
CA PHE A 14 -22.03 4.29 -60.74
C PHE A 14 -21.21 5.46 -60.17
N ILE A 15 -19.96 5.18 -59.78
CA ILE A 15 -18.96 6.20 -59.43
C ILE A 15 -18.44 6.81 -60.75
N PRO A 16 -18.28 8.15 -60.89
CA PRO A 16 -17.83 8.80 -62.12
C PRO A 16 -16.34 8.58 -62.43
N ASP A 17 -15.97 8.41 -63.70
CA ASP A 17 -14.61 8.10 -64.17
C ASP A 17 -13.52 9.15 -63.81
N GLU A 18 -13.89 10.38 -63.44
CA GLU A 18 -12.93 11.44 -63.05
C GLU A 18 -12.33 11.23 -61.64
N ASP A 19 -13.04 10.54 -60.73
CA ASP A 19 -12.53 10.26 -59.38
C ASP A 19 -11.43 9.18 -59.39
N PHE A 20 -11.46 8.27 -60.37
CA PHE A 20 -10.51 7.15 -60.45
C PHE A 20 -9.11 7.60 -60.91
N GLU A 21 -9.00 8.58 -61.82
CA GLU A 21 -7.70 9.12 -62.23
C GLU A 21 -7.06 9.99 -61.14
N TYR A 22 -7.87 10.72 -60.36
CA TYR A 22 -7.40 11.50 -59.22
C TYR A 22 -6.85 10.60 -58.10
N GLU A 23 -7.58 9.55 -57.72
CA GLU A 23 -7.12 8.57 -56.73
C GLU A 23 -5.87 7.82 -57.20
N ARG A 24 -5.76 7.50 -58.49
CA ARG A 24 -4.55 6.85 -59.04
C ARG A 24 -3.34 7.78 -59.00
N GLY A 25 -3.53 9.08 -59.26
CA GLY A 25 -2.48 10.10 -59.15
C GLY A 25 -1.98 10.28 -57.70
N LEU A 26 -2.90 10.31 -56.73
CA LEU A 26 -2.56 10.33 -55.30
C LEU A 26 -1.80 9.06 -54.88
N ALA A 27 -2.24 7.88 -55.34
CA ALA A 27 -1.59 6.62 -55.02
C ALA A 27 -0.16 6.51 -55.62
N GLU A 28 0.05 7.02 -56.84
CA GLU A 28 1.38 7.10 -57.46
C GLU A 28 2.30 8.10 -56.71
N GLU A 29 1.76 9.24 -56.27
CA GLU A 29 2.52 10.23 -55.49
C GLU A 29 2.86 9.73 -54.07
N GLU A 30 1.93 9.04 -53.41
CA GLU A 30 2.18 8.40 -52.11
C GLU A 30 3.22 7.29 -52.22
N ARG A 31 3.16 6.45 -53.26
CA ARG A 31 4.19 5.43 -53.51
C ARG A 31 5.57 6.04 -53.71
N ARG A 32 5.68 7.12 -54.49
CA ARG A 32 6.96 7.82 -54.68
C ARG A 32 7.47 8.43 -53.37
N ARG A 33 6.59 8.99 -52.55
CA ARG A 33 6.94 9.52 -51.21
C ARG A 33 7.37 8.42 -50.24
N GLN A 34 6.77 7.23 -50.33
CA GLN A 34 7.17 6.06 -49.55
C GLN A 34 8.54 5.53 -49.99
N GLU A 35 8.78 5.41 -51.31
CA GLU A 35 10.07 5.00 -51.88
C GLU A 35 11.20 5.99 -51.48
N GLU A 36 10.97 7.30 -51.61
CA GLU A 36 11.93 8.32 -51.16
C GLU A 36 12.17 8.30 -49.64
N ALA A 37 11.13 7.99 -48.84
CA ALA A 37 11.26 7.85 -47.40
C ALA A 37 12.04 6.58 -47.03
N GLU A 38 11.85 5.48 -47.76
CA GLU A 38 12.57 4.23 -47.56
C GLU A 38 14.05 4.37 -47.94
N GLU A 39 14.35 5.01 -49.08
CA GLU A 39 15.74 5.30 -49.48
C GLU A 39 16.47 6.16 -48.44
N LYS A 40 15.83 7.22 -47.93
CA LYS A 40 16.40 8.04 -46.85
C LYS A 40 16.65 7.23 -45.58
N ARG A 41 15.76 6.30 -45.23
CA ARG A 41 15.94 5.44 -44.05
C ARG A 41 17.12 4.48 -44.24
N LEU A 42 17.27 3.90 -45.43
CA LEU A 42 18.40 3.05 -45.77
C LEU A 42 19.74 3.82 -45.75
N GLU A 43 19.74 5.05 -46.26
CA GLU A 43 20.94 5.90 -46.28
C GLU A 43 21.38 6.30 -44.86
N ILE A 44 20.43 6.70 -44.00
CA ILE A 44 20.67 6.98 -42.58
C ILE A 44 21.20 5.74 -41.85
N GLU A 45 20.64 4.56 -42.13
CA GLU A 45 21.09 3.32 -41.52
C GLU A 45 22.50 2.94 -41.97
N HIS A 46 22.79 3.07 -43.26
CA HIS A 46 24.12 2.82 -43.81
C HIS A 46 25.16 3.79 -43.24
N GLU A 47 24.81 5.07 -43.09
CA GLU A 47 25.68 6.08 -42.47
C GLU A 47 25.95 5.76 -40.99
N ARG A 48 24.93 5.31 -40.26
CA ARG A 48 25.05 4.86 -38.86
C ARG A 48 26.01 3.67 -38.74
N ILE A 49 25.88 2.67 -39.62
CA ILE A 49 26.76 1.49 -39.64
C ILE A 49 28.21 1.89 -39.95
N LEU A 50 28.42 2.78 -40.92
CA LEU A 50 29.76 3.29 -41.24
C LEU A 50 30.38 4.07 -40.07
N ARG A 51 29.59 4.89 -39.37
CA ARG A 51 30.04 5.65 -38.20
C ARG A 51 30.41 4.70 -37.05
N GLU A 52 29.60 3.67 -36.81
CA GLU A 52 29.86 2.68 -35.77
C GLU A 52 31.12 1.86 -36.08
N LYS A 53 31.31 1.45 -37.33
CA LYS A 53 32.53 0.75 -37.78
C LYS A 53 33.78 1.61 -37.58
N LYS A 54 33.75 2.89 -37.99
CA LYS A 54 34.85 3.83 -37.75
C LYS A 54 35.14 4.03 -36.26
N ALA A 55 34.10 4.11 -35.42
CA ALA A 55 34.25 4.24 -33.97
C ALA A 55 34.91 3.01 -33.34
N ARG A 56 34.52 1.80 -33.78
CA ARG A 56 35.16 0.54 -33.35
C ARG A 56 36.64 0.51 -33.75
N GLU A 57 36.97 0.81 -35.00
CA GLU A 57 38.36 0.85 -35.49
C GLU A 57 39.22 1.91 -34.76
N ALA A 58 38.64 3.03 -34.34
CA ALA A 58 39.34 4.03 -33.54
C ALA A 58 39.58 3.56 -32.09
N ARG A 59 38.60 2.88 -31.50
CA ARG A 59 38.72 2.28 -30.16
C ARG A 59 39.79 1.19 -30.14
N ASP A 60 39.81 0.31 -31.14
CA ASP A 60 40.79 -0.77 -31.24
C ASP A 60 42.21 -0.23 -31.40
N ARG A 61 42.38 0.86 -32.16
CA ARG A 61 43.67 1.57 -32.27
C ARG A 61 44.13 2.16 -30.93
N ARG A 62 43.23 2.78 -30.15
CA ARG A 62 43.55 3.27 -28.80
C ARG A 62 44.00 2.14 -27.89
N ILE A 63 43.25 1.04 -27.86
CA ILE A 63 43.60 -0.14 -27.04
C ILE A 63 44.97 -0.71 -27.43
N ALA A 64 45.26 -0.80 -28.74
CA ALA A 64 46.55 -1.26 -29.22
C ALA A 64 47.71 -0.32 -28.81
N GLN A 65 47.47 0.99 -28.83
CA GLN A 65 48.43 2.00 -28.42
C GLN A 65 48.66 2.00 -26.90
N ASP A 66 47.60 1.95 -26.10
CA ASP A 66 47.66 1.82 -24.65
C ASP A 66 48.43 0.55 -24.25
N LYS A 67 48.21 -0.56 -24.97
CA LYS A 67 48.95 -1.81 -24.75
C LYS A 67 50.44 -1.68 -25.09
N LEU A 68 50.78 -0.94 -26.15
CA LEU A 68 52.16 -0.70 -26.57
C LEU A 68 52.88 0.24 -25.59
N ASP A 69 52.20 1.27 -25.09
CA ASP A 69 52.73 2.18 -24.07
C ASP A 69 52.87 1.48 -22.71
N LEU A 70 51.92 0.61 -22.34
CA LEU A 70 52.05 -0.25 -21.15
C LEU A 70 53.22 -1.23 -21.30
N MET A 71 53.42 -1.80 -22.49
CA MET A 71 54.59 -2.65 -22.77
C MET A 71 55.90 -1.87 -22.71
N LYS A 72 55.94 -0.61 -23.19
CA LYS A 72 57.11 0.26 -23.07
C LYS A 72 57.40 0.66 -21.61
N MET A 73 56.36 1.01 -20.84
CA MET A 73 56.49 1.31 -19.41
C MET A 73 56.95 0.07 -18.63
N LYS A 74 56.38 -1.10 -18.94
CA LYS A 74 56.74 -2.39 -18.31
C LYS A 74 58.13 -2.89 -18.72
N ALA A 75 58.56 -2.62 -19.95
CA ALA A 75 59.88 -3.01 -20.45
C ALA A 75 61.03 -2.11 -19.92
N GLY A 76 60.70 -1.06 -19.15
CA GLY A 76 61.68 -0.29 -18.40
C GLY A 76 62.59 0.56 -19.28
N ILE A 77 62.25 1.84 -19.42
CA ILE A 77 63.30 2.87 -19.46
C ILE A 77 63.78 2.98 -18.01
N ALA A 78 64.66 2.04 -17.64
CA ALA A 78 65.65 2.26 -16.60
C ALA A 78 66.83 2.94 -17.30
N THR A 79 66.72 4.26 -17.49
CA THR A 79 67.91 5.10 -17.61
C THR A 79 68.18 5.68 -16.25
N GLU A 80 69.31 5.22 -15.72
CA GLU A 80 70.12 5.81 -14.66
C GLU A 80 69.61 5.64 -13.21
N GLU A 81 70.36 4.79 -12.51
CA GLU A 81 70.49 4.72 -11.07
C GLU A 81 70.84 6.11 -10.51
N GLU A 82 69.88 6.78 -9.88
CA GLU A 82 70.18 7.58 -8.70
C GLU A 82 69.80 6.76 -7.47
N GLU A 83 70.83 6.30 -6.78
CA GLU A 83 70.79 5.65 -5.49
C GLU A 83 70.04 6.55 -4.49
N ILE A 84 68.72 6.38 -4.38
CA ILE A 84 67.95 6.95 -3.27
C ILE A 84 68.40 6.20 -2.02
N LYS A 85 69.29 6.82 -1.24
CA LYS A 85 69.46 6.44 0.16
C LYS A 85 68.13 6.69 0.86
N GLU A 86 67.31 5.65 1.01
CA GLU A 86 66.22 5.63 1.97
C GLU A 86 66.83 5.73 3.37
N VAL A 87 67.02 6.95 3.84
CA VAL A 87 67.10 7.21 5.27
C VAL A 87 65.71 6.91 5.81
N HIS A 88 65.50 5.67 6.26
CA HIS A 88 64.38 5.38 7.16
C HIS A 88 64.59 6.28 8.37
N GLU A 89 63.86 7.40 8.45
CA GLU A 89 63.75 8.16 9.68
C GLU A 89 63.25 7.18 10.75
N GLU A 90 64.14 6.91 11.69
CA GLU A 90 63.88 6.11 12.88
C GLU A 90 62.56 6.57 13.51
N LYS A 91 61.60 5.65 13.67
CA LYS A 91 60.27 5.95 14.20
C LYS A 91 60.42 6.72 15.52
N ARG A 92 60.23 8.04 15.49
CA ARG A 92 60.16 8.86 16.70
C ARG A 92 59.09 8.24 17.61
N GLU A 93 59.47 7.85 18.81
CA GLU A 93 58.53 7.46 19.84
C GLU A 93 57.73 8.71 20.25
N LEU A 94 56.58 8.91 19.62
CA LEU A 94 55.66 10.00 19.91
C LEU A 94 55.28 9.93 21.41
N HIS A 95 55.48 11.01 22.15
CA HIS A 95 55.18 11.07 23.58
C HIS A 95 53.97 11.97 23.85
N GLY A 96 53.03 11.48 24.67
CA GLY A 96 51.89 12.27 25.18
C GLY A 96 50.94 12.80 24.09
N MET A 97 50.86 14.13 23.96
CA MET A 97 49.89 14.82 23.10
C MET A 97 50.12 14.60 21.60
N GLU A 98 51.34 14.29 21.17
CA GLU A 98 51.63 13.95 19.77
C GLU A 98 51.04 12.59 19.36
N LYS A 99 50.88 11.64 20.30
CA LYS A 99 50.15 10.38 20.04
C LYS A 99 48.66 10.62 19.84
N ALA A 100 48.06 11.51 20.63
CA ALA A 100 46.64 11.86 20.49
C ALA A 100 46.38 12.59 19.17
N ALA A 101 47.27 13.49 18.76
CA ALA A 101 47.18 14.17 17.47
C ALA A 101 47.34 13.20 16.28
N ASN A 102 48.28 12.26 16.36
CA ASN A 102 48.48 11.24 15.33
C ASN A 102 47.31 10.23 15.26
N PHE A 103 46.78 9.84 16.42
CA PHE A 103 45.57 9.02 16.53
C PHE A 103 44.37 9.71 15.92
N TRP A 104 44.14 11.00 16.23
CA TRP A 104 43.08 11.78 15.59
C TRP A 104 43.31 11.94 14.09
N TYR A 105 44.56 12.10 13.62
CA TYR A 105 44.83 12.26 12.19
C TYR A 105 44.46 11.02 11.37
N HIS A 106 44.77 9.82 11.86
CA HIS A 106 44.47 8.56 11.18
C HIS A 106 43.07 8.01 11.48
N GLU A 107 42.63 8.07 12.72
CA GLU A 107 41.40 7.40 13.18
C GLU A 107 40.18 8.33 13.19
N LYS A 108 40.30 9.64 12.91
CA LYS A 108 39.14 10.56 12.90
C LYS A 108 37.97 10.05 12.07
N MET A 109 38.23 9.42 10.92
CA MET A 109 37.16 8.91 10.05
C MET A 109 36.45 7.72 10.69
N TRP A 110 37.18 6.79 11.30
CA TRP A 110 36.61 5.66 12.03
C TRP A 110 35.90 6.08 13.31
N ILE A 111 36.41 7.10 14.02
CA ILE A 111 35.78 7.69 15.20
C ILE A 111 34.48 8.40 14.82
N ILE A 112 34.49 9.21 13.76
CA ILE A 112 33.28 9.89 13.25
C ILE A 112 32.25 8.84 12.81
N LEU A 113 32.68 7.81 12.07
CA LEU A 113 31.80 6.74 11.61
C LEU A 113 31.22 5.92 12.77
N GLY A 114 32.06 5.56 13.74
CA GLY A 114 31.63 4.83 14.95
C GLY A 114 30.66 5.65 15.80
N THR A 115 30.93 6.95 15.95
CA THR A 115 30.02 7.88 16.66
C THR A 115 28.68 8.00 15.92
N PHE A 116 28.70 8.08 14.59
CA PHE A 116 27.48 8.12 13.78
C PHE A 116 26.63 6.85 13.99
N PHE A 117 27.23 5.65 13.89
CA PHE A 117 26.50 4.41 14.15
C PHE A 117 26.00 4.30 15.59
N ALA A 118 26.79 4.76 16.57
CA ALA A 118 26.35 4.79 17.97
C ALA A 118 25.14 5.72 18.17
N LEU A 119 25.10 6.88 17.51
CA LEU A 119 23.94 7.78 17.53
C LEU A 119 22.72 7.17 16.85
N VAL A 120 22.89 6.53 15.69
CA VAL A 120 21.80 5.83 14.99
C VAL A 120 21.26 4.68 15.84
N LEU A 121 22.14 3.87 16.43
CA LEU A 121 21.74 2.77 17.29
C LEU A 121 21.03 3.29 18.56
N GLY A 122 21.55 4.35 19.16
CA GLY A 122 20.90 5.03 20.29
C GLY A 122 19.52 5.57 19.92
N PHE A 123 19.37 6.13 18.72
CA PHE A 123 18.08 6.60 18.19
C PHE A 123 17.10 5.43 17.98
N ILE A 124 17.53 4.31 17.39
CA ILE A 124 16.68 3.13 17.21
C ILE A 124 16.22 2.56 18.55
N ILE A 125 17.12 2.46 19.54
CA ILE A 125 16.77 1.99 20.88
C ILE A 125 15.78 2.95 21.55
N TYR A 126 16.01 4.26 21.43
CA TYR A 126 15.10 5.27 21.95
C TYR A 126 13.72 5.19 21.28
N ASP A 127 13.67 5.07 19.95
CA ASP A 127 12.44 4.93 19.17
C ASP A 127 11.69 3.66 19.59
N LEU A 128 12.38 2.52 19.67
CA LEU A 128 11.78 1.26 20.11
C LEU A 128 11.28 1.31 21.56
N ALA A 129 11.99 1.99 22.46
CA ALA A 129 11.61 2.11 23.87
C ALA A 129 10.52 3.16 24.12
N THR A 130 10.31 4.10 23.20
CA THR A 130 9.28 5.14 23.32
C THR A 130 8.05 4.87 22.45
N LYS A 131 8.12 3.90 21.54
CA LYS A 131 6.99 3.43 20.76
C LYS A 131 5.93 2.87 21.72
N VAL A 132 4.74 3.46 21.67
CA VAL A 132 3.57 2.94 22.38
C VAL A 132 3.00 1.83 21.52
N ASP A 133 3.06 0.59 21.99
CA ASP A 133 2.45 -0.57 21.33
C ASP A 133 1.06 -0.78 21.95
N PRO A 134 -0.04 -0.71 21.17
CA PRO A 134 -1.38 -0.89 21.72
C PRO A 134 -1.58 -2.32 22.25
N ASP A 135 -2.31 -2.44 23.36
CA ASP A 135 -2.74 -3.72 23.92
C ASP A 135 -3.72 -4.44 22.99
N ILE A 136 -4.63 -3.66 22.40
CA ILE A 136 -5.62 -4.14 21.44
C ILE A 136 -5.71 -3.17 20.26
N GLU A 137 -5.79 -3.74 19.08
CA GLU A 137 -6.13 -3.03 17.85
C GLU A 137 -7.50 -3.47 17.34
N ILE A 138 -8.37 -2.51 17.06
CA ILE A 138 -9.73 -2.72 16.59
C ILE A 138 -9.85 -2.11 15.20
N LEU A 139 -10.30 -2.90 14.23
CA LEU A 139 -10.43 -2.43 12.86
C LEU A 139 -11.84 -1.87 12.62
N LEU A 140 -11.95 -0.61 12.20
CA LEU A 140 -13.22 0.03 11.88
C LEU A 140 -13.41 0.07 10.37
N ILE A 141 -14.36 -0.72 9.86
CA ILE A 141 -14.64 -0.80 8.42
C ILE A 141 -15.96 -0.16 7.99
N CYS A 142 -16.81 0.26 8.94
CA CYS A 142 -18.11 0.88 8.64
C CYS A 142 -17.97 2.25 7.95
N ASP A 143 -18.84 2.52 6.97
CA ASP A 143 -18.89 3.85 6.33
C ASP A 143 -19.83 4.84 7.07
N ASN A 144 -19.48 5.26 8.29
CA ASN A 144 -20.38 6.07 9.14
C ASN A 144 -19.67 7.10 10.06
N VAL A 145 -20.46 7.73 10.94
CA VAL A 145 -20.03 8.79 11.89
C VAL A 145 -18.91 8.37 12.87
N LEU A 146 -18.66 7.08 13.07
CA LEU A 146 -17.57 6.59 13.91
C LEU A 146 -16.18 6.78 13.27
N GLN A 147 -16.10 7.06 11.97
CA GLN A 147 -14.83 7.42 11.31
C GLN A 147 -14.27 8.76 11.77
N ASN A 148 -15.07 9.59 12.45
CA ASN A 148 -14.55 10.81 13.02
C ASN A 148 -13.50 10.46 14.10
N ASP A 149 -12.29 11.02 13.97
CA ASP A 149 -11.19 10.82 14.91
C ASP A 149 -11.58 11.07 16.37
N GLU A 150 -12.50 12.00 16.65
CA GLU A 150 -12.98 12.25 18.00
C GLU A 150 -13.83 11.09 18.53
N SER A 151 -14.78 10.60 17.73
CA SER A 151 -15.65 9.48 18.08
C SER A 151 -14.84 8.18 18.24
N ALA A 152 -13.89 7.93 17.34
CA ALA A 152 -12.99 6.78 17.43
C ALA A 152 -12.15 6.82 18.72
N LYS A 153 -11.59 7.96 19.10
CA LYS A 153 -10.83 8.13 20.36
C LYS A 153 -11.69 7.96 21.60
N LEU A 154 -12.96 8.36 21.54
CA LEU A 154 -13.90 8.13 22.65
C LEU A 154 -14.23 6.64 22.78
N LEU A 155 -14.34 5.94 21.64
CA LEU A 155 -14.53 4.49 21.62
C LEU A 155 -13.30 3.74 22.16
N GLU A 156 -12.09 4.15 21.76
CA GLU A 156 -10.83 3.64 22.33
C GLU A 156 -10.85 3.73 23.86
N LYS A 157 -11.09 4.93 24.40
CA LYS A 157 -11.17 5.17 25.85
C LYS A 157 -12.25 4.36 26.54
N ARG A 158 -13.36 4.09 25.85
CA ARG A 158 -14.45 3.29 26.39
C ARG A 158 -14.03 1.83 26.53
N ILE A 159 -13.31 1.29 25.56
CA ILE A 159 -12.84 -0.10 25.55
C ILE A 159 -11.61 -0.28 26.46
N GLU A 160 -10.76 0.74 26.59
CA GLU A 160 -9.63 0.78 27.53
C GLU A 160 -10.06 0.49 28.98
N GLN A 161 -11.29 0.88 29.38
CA GLN A 161 -11.81 0.63 30.74
C GLN A 161 -11.96 -0.86 31.07
N TYR A 162 -12.08 -1.71 30.05
CA TYR A 162 -12.30 -3.15 30.17
C TYR A 162 -11.09 -3.96 29.68
N THR A 163 -10.05 -3.28 29.21
CA THR A 163 -8.85 -3.91 28.69
C THR A 163 -7.80 -3.96 29.81
N PRO A 164 -7.32 -5.15 30.21
CA PRO A 164 -6.15 -5.23 31.08
C PRO A 164 -4.88 -4.87 30.30
N ASP A 165 -3.81 -4.52 31.01
CA ASP A 165 -2.47 -4.37 30.43
C ASP A 165 -1.98 -5.74 29.93
N LEU A 166 -1.95 -5.92 28.61
CA LEU A 166 -1.60 -7.16 27.94
C LEU A 166 -0.11 -7.21 27.56
N ASN A 167 0.51 -6.04 27.34
CA ASN A 167 1.90 -5.92 26.91
C ASN A 167 2.90 -5.73 28.08
N SER A 168 2.40 -5.57 29.30
CA SER A 168 3.16 -5.33 30.55
C SER A 168 3.98 -4.03 30.55
N ASP A 169 3.55 -3.00 29.81
CA ASP A 169 4.21 -1.69 29.76
C ASP A 169 3.73 -0.72 30.87
N GLY A 170 2.74 -1.15 31.67
CA GLY A 170 2.16 -0.39 32.77
C GLY A 170 1.14 0.66 32.32
N LYS A 171 0.73 0.66 31.05
CA LYS A 171 -0.33 1.48 30.48
C LYS A 171 -1.31 0.56 29.75
N VAL A 172 -2.56 1.02 29.67
CA VAL A 172 -3.56 0.38 28.82
C VAL A 172 -3.81 1.32 27.66
N TYR A 173 -3.60 0.86 26.44
CA TYR A 173 -3.86 1.63 25.24
C TYR A 173 -4.58 0.79 24.18
N VAL A 174 -5.75 1.26 23.75
CA VAL A 174 -6.51 0.63 22.66
C VAL A 174 -6.43 1.53 21.43
N GLN A 175 -6.18 0.96 20.26
CA GLN A 175 -6.15 1.68 19.00
C GLN A 175 -7.29 1.25 18.07
N VAL A 176 -8.07 2.22 17.57
CA VAL A 176 -9.05 2.01 16.51
C VAL A 176 -8.44 2.39 15.17
N ILE A 177 -8.23 1.39 14.31
CA ILE A 177 -7.69 1.56 12.97
C ILE A 177 -8.85 1.81 12.00
N ILE A 178 -9.00 3.06 11.57
CA ILE A 178 -10.04 3.48 10.64
C ILE A 178 -9.66 3.06 9.20
N CYS A 179 -10.48 2.20 8.60
CA CYS A 179 -10.35 1.68 7.23
C CYS A 179 -11.74 1.46 6.59
N PRO A 180 -12.55 2.51 6.35
CA PRO A 180 -13.91 2.33 5.88
C PRO A 180 -13.93 1.69 4.49
N LEU A 181 -14.76 0.65 4.35
CA LEU A 181 -14.95 -0.10 3.12
C LEU A 181 -16.36 0.18 2.60
N ASN A 182 -16.47 1.07 1.62
CA ASN A 182 -17.72 1.36 0.92
C ASN A 182 -17.85 0.53 -0.38
N ASP A 183 -19.04 0.44 -0.96
CA ASP A 183 -19.23 -0.33 -2.20
C ASP A 183 -18.70 0.39 -3.46
N GLN A 184 -18.07 1.57 -3.32
CA GLN A 184 -17.52 2.33 -4.42
C GLN A 184 -16.12 1.83 -4.81
N LYS A 185 -16.06 0.60 -5.33
CA LYS A 185 -14.82 -0.14 -5.69
C LYS A 185 -13.86 0.61 -6.62
N TYR A 186 -14.34 1.63 -7.35
CA TYR A 186 -13.56 2.47 -8.26
C TYR A 186 -12.94 3.73 -7.63
N ASN A 187 -13.25 4.02 -6.36
CA ASN A 187 -12.66 5.14 -5.65
C ASN A 187 -11.23 4.80 -5.19
N THR A 188 -10.25 5.67 -5.45
CA THR A 188 -8.87 5.52 -4.99
C THR A 188 -8.78 5.36 -3.46
N LEU A 189 -9.69 6.01 -2.73
CA LEU A 189 -9.78 5.87 -1.28
C LEU A 189 -10.21 4.46 -0.85
N TYR A 190 -11.16 3.84 -1.56
CA TYR A 190 -11.57 2.46 -1.31
C TYR A 190 -10.41 1.49 -1.52
N GLN A 191 -9.65 1.65 -2.62
CA GLN A 191 -8.49 0.79 -2.89
C GLN A 191 -7.43 0.90 -1.79
N THR A 192 -7.20 2.11 -1.28
CA THR A 192 -6.22 2.37 -0.20
C THR A 192 -6.70 1.75 1.11
N ASN A 193 -7.97 1.93 1.47
CA ASN A 193 -8.56 1.35 2.68
C ASN A 193 -8.64 -0.17 2.60
N SER A 194 -8.93 -0.73 1.42
CA SER A 194 -8.92 -2.17 1.18
C SER A 194 -7.52 -2.77 1.37
N GLN A 195 -6.49 -2.13 0.81
CA GLN A 195 -5.11 -2.56 1.01
C GLN A 195 -4.71 -2.52 2.49
N LYS A 196 -5.08 -1.44 3.20
CA LYS A 196 -4.85 -1.32 4.64
C LYS A 196 -5.58 -2.41 5.42
N PHE A 197 -6.85 -2.66 5.11
CA PHE A 197 -7.65 -3.72 5.73
C PHE A 197 -7.02 -5.10 5.52
N PHE A 198 -6.66 -5.47 4.29
CA PHE A 198 -6.06 -6.78 4.00
C PHE A 198 -4.66 -6.95 4.62
N ALA A 199 -3.87 -5.88 4.72
CA ALA A 199 -2.59 -5.92 5.43
C ALA A 199 -2.79 -6.22 6.93
N ASN A 200 -3.77 -5.57 7.56
CA ASN A 200 -4.16 -5.82 8.95
C ASN A 200 -4.72 -7.25 9.15
N LEU A 201 -5.44 -7.81 8.17
CA LEU A 201 -5.88 -9.19 8.23
C LEU A 201 -4.73 -10.22 8.15
N GLN A 202 -3.56 -9.85 7.65
CA GLN A 202 -2.40 -10.75 7.62
C GLN A 202 -1.65 -10.81 8.95
N GLN A 203 -2.05 -9.98 9.91
CA GLN A 203 -1.52 -9.97 11.27
C GLN A 203 -2.41 -10.84 12.16
N ASP A 204 -1.82 -11.52 13.14
CA ASP A 204 -2.50 -12.34 14.15
C ASP A 204 -3.02 -11.54 15.36
N ARG A 205 -2.67 -10.25 15.45
CA ARG A 205 -3.04 -9.35 16.57
C ARG A 205 -4.46 -8.78 16.48
N ILE A 206 -4.96 -8.53 15.26
CA ILE A 206 -6.27 -7.88 15.06
C ILE A 206 -7.37 -8.93 15.10
N ILE A 207 -8.10 -8.97 16.21
CA ILE A 207 -9.22 -9.91 16.40
C ILE A 207 -10.56 -9.19 16.27
N MET A 208 -10.68 -8.00 16.86
CA MET A 208 -11.94 -7.26 16.88
C MET A 208 -12.11 -6.37 15.65
N VAL A 209 -13.30 -6.39 15.07
CA VAL A 209 -13.64 -5.60 13.87
C VAL A 209 -15.03 -5.00 14.03
N LEU A 210 -15.17 -3.70 13.84
CA LEU A 210 -16.45 -3.01 13.79
C LEU A 210 -17.02 -3.09 12.38
N THR A 211 -18.19 -3.72 12.27
CA THR A 211 -18.91 -3.94 11.00
C THR A 211 -20.33 -3.38 11.09
N ASP A 212 -20.97 -3.24 9.93
CA ASP A 212 -22.35 -2.81 9.77
C ASP A 212 -23.10 -3.73 8.81
N SER A 213 -24.38 -3.47 8.54
CA SER A 213 -25.16 -4.26 7.57
C SER A 213 -24.69 -4.13 6.12
N ASN A 214 -23.90 -3.10 5.81
CA ASN A 214 -23.36 -2.81 4.49
C ASN A 214 -22.04 -3.54 4.20
N THR A 215 -21.48 -4.23 5.21
CA THR A 215 -20.22 -4.97 5.10
C THR A 215 -20.33 -6.12 4.10
N ASP A 216 -19.32 -6.26 3.23
CA ASP A 216 -19.28 -7.31 2.20
C ASP A 216 -19.41 -8.71 2.82
N PRO A 217 -20.29 -9.59 2.29
CA PRO A 217 -20.47 -10.95 2.81
C PRO A 217 -19.19 -11.78 2.91
N ASP A 218 -18.23 -11.58 2.00
CA ASP A 218 -16.93 -12.28 2.02
C ASP A 218 -16.11 -11.86 3.23
N LEU A 219 -16.22 -10.59 3.67
CA LEU A 219 -15.58 -10.10 4.89
C LEU A 219 -16.32 -10.59 6.14
N GLN A 220 -17.65 -10.63 6.10
CA GLN A 220 -18.45 -11.21 7.18
C GLN A 220 -18.12 -12.69 7.38
N ALA A 221 -17.79 -13.43 6.32
CA ALA A 221 -17.33 -14.81 6.37
C ALA A 221 -15.95 -15.01 7.02
N LEU A 222 -15.24 -13.93 7.39
CA LEU A 222 -14.05 -13.99 8.22
C LEU A 222 -14.37 -13.88 9.72
N MET A 223 -15.55 -13.38 10.07
CA MET A 223 -15.99 -13.15 11.47
C MET A 223 -16.66 -14.38 12.07
N THR A 224 -16.35 -14.70 13.31
CA THR A 224 -16.95 -15.82 14.01
C THR A 224 -18.43 -15.60 14.28
N THR A 225 -19.20 -16.68 14.25
CA THR A 225 -20.67 -16.66 14.38
C THR A 225 -21.16 -17.36 15.64
N ASP A 226 -20.24 -17.77 16.50
CA ASP A 226 -20.48 -18.54 17.72
C ASP A 226 -20.39 -17.68 18.99
N LEU A 227 -20.34 -16.35 18.87
CA LEU A 227 -20.28 -15.44 20.03
C LEU A 227 -21.50 -15.58 20.93
N SER A 228 -22.70 -15.72 20.35
CA SER A 228 -23.93 -16.00 21.10
C SER A 228 -23.90 -17.33 21.87
N LEU A 229 -23.10 -18.31 21.44
CA LEU A 229 -22.89 -19.56 22.17
C LEU A 229 -21.86 -19.40 23.30
N LYS A 230 -20.85 -18.53 23.08
CA LYS A 230 -19.78 -18.23 24.06
C LYS A 230 -20.26 -17.28 25.16
N ILE A 231 -21.21 -16.39 24.86
CA ILE A 231 -21.77 -15.37 25.77
C ILE A 231 -23.32 -15.43 25.73
N PRO A 232 -23.95 -16.51 26.22
CA PRO A 232 -25.38 -16.78 26.00
C PRO A 232 -26.33 -15.89 26.80
N ASP A 233 -25.88 -15.28 27.89
CA ASP A 233 -26.74 -14.53 28.83
C ASP A 233 -26.86 -13.03 28.47
N ASN A 234 -26.23 -12.59 27.37
CA ASN A 234 -26.21 -11.19 26.98
C ASN A 234 -27.16 -10.91 25.79
N PRO A 235 -28.20 -10.07 25.97
CA PRO A 235 -29.19 -9.81 24.92
C PRO A 235 -28.67 -8.95 23.76
N TYR A 236 -27.47 -8.36 23.90
CA TYR A 236 -26.85 -7.55 22.86
C TYR A 236 -25.79 -8.34 22.05
N ILE A 237 -25.62 -9.64 22.34
CA ILE A 237 -24.75 -10.52 21.57
C ILE A 237 -25.60 -11.36 20.62
N ASP A 238 -25.30 -11.30 19.33
CA ASP A 238 -25.93 -12.13 18.30
C ASP A 238 -24.90 -12.96 17.50
N ASP A 239 -25.31 -13.45 16.32
CA ASP A 239 -24.45 -14.22 15.42
C ASP A 239 -23.43 -13.35 14.66
N LYS A 240 -23.59 -12.03 14.67
CA LYS A 240 -22.64 -11.08 14.09
C LYS A 240 -21.65 -10.60 15.14
N GLY A 241 -22.11 -10.34 16.36
CA GLY A 241 -21.26 -10.01 17.49
C GLY A 241 -21.98 -9.16 18.53
N LEU A 242 -21.26 -8.24 19.18
CA LEU A 242 -21.84 -7.30 20.12
C LEU A 242 -22.48 -6.14 19.37
N SER A 243 -23.81 -6.07 19.41
CA SER A 243 -24.57 -4.93 18.91
C SER A 243 -24.25 -3.68 19.75
N LEU A 244 -23.79 -2.62 19.09
CA LEU A 244 -23.53 -1.31 19.71
C LEU A 244 -24.76 -0.40 19.69
N ASN A 245 -25.95 -1.00 19.63
CA ASN A 245 -27.23 -0.31 19.58
C ASN A 245 -27.62 0.26 20.96
N PHE A 246 -26.84 1.22 21.45
CA PHE A 246 -27.01 1.87 22.74
C PHE A 246 -27.11 3.39 22.56
N GLY A 247 -28.22 3.97 23.01
CA GLY A 247 -28.45 5.42 22.93
C GLY A 247 -27.42 6.20 23.74
N PHE A 248 -27.16 5.79 24.97
CA PHE A 248 -26.16 6.42 25.83
C PHE A 248 -24.73 6.36 25.26
N LEU A 249 -24.40 5.30 24.51
CA LEU A 249 -23.07 5.15 23.90
C LEU A 249 -22.92 6.14 22.74
N ALA A 250 -23.95 6.33 21.92
CA ALA A 250 -23.92 7.33 20.85
C ALA A 250 -23.68 8.76 21.40
N ASP A 251 -24.29 9.09 22.54
CA ASP A 251 -24.06 10.37 23.22
C ASP A 251 -22.62 10.49 23.76
N GLU A 252 -22.10 9.44 24.40
CA GLU A 252 -20.72 9.38 24.92
C GLU A 252 -19.68 9.53 23.80
N LEU A 253 -19.92 8.87 22.67
CA LEU A 253 -19.07 8.92 21.48
C LEU A 253 -19.24 10.20 20.66
N LYS A 254 -20.16 11.10 21.05
CA LYS A 254 -20.55 12.29 20.28
C LYS A 254 -20.94 11.95 18.83
N ALA A 255 -21.62 10.83 18.65
CA ALA A 255 -22.06 10.28 17.38
C ALA A 255 -23.60 10.29 17.28
N PRO A 256 -24.26 11.46 17.16
CA PRO A 256 -25.72 11.58 17.26
C PRO A 256 -26.50 10.90 16.14
N ALA A 257 -25.84 10.51 15.05
CA ALA A 257 -26.42 9.77 13.93
C ALA A 257 -25.77 8.38 13.79
N LEU A 258 -25.39 7.76 14.91
CA LEU A 258 -24.86 6.40 14.93
C LEU A 258 -25.95 5.41 14.47
N PRO A 259 -25.72 4.62 13.40
CA PRO A 259 -26.68 3.61 12.97
C PRO A 259 -26.93 2.53 14.03
N ASN A 260 -28.12 1.96 14.02
CA ASN A 260 -28.53 0.93 14.98
C ASN A 260 -28.06 -0.51 14.65
N ASP A 261 -27.28 -0.68 13.58
CA ASP A 261 -26.84 -1.97 13.04
C ASP A 261 -25.33 -2.20 13.14
N ILE A 262 -24.63 -1.39 13.94
CA ILE A 262 -23.19 -1.53 14.17
C ILE A 262 -22.92 -2.68 15.14
N HIS A 263 -22.01 -3.57 14.74
CA HIS A 263 -21.60 -4.72 15.53
C HIS A 263 -20.09 -4.71 15.74
N LEU A 264 -19.65 -4.99 16.97
CA LEU A 264 -18.28 -5.35 17.28
C LEU A 264 -18.14 -6.87 17.14
N CYS A 265 -17.51 -7.29 16.06
CA CYS A 265 -17.33 -8.67 15.66
C CYS A 265 -15.94 -9.18 16.07
N MET A 266 -15.78 -10.50 16.17
CA MET A 266 -14.47 -11.14 16.35
C MET A 266 -14.14 -12.00 15.15
N ARG A 267 -12.91 -11.91 14.67
CA ARG A 267 -12.41 -12.71 13.54
C ARG A 267 -12.15 -14.16 13.96
N ARG A 268 -12.45 -15.11 13.07
CA ARG A 268 -12.12 -16.53 13.27
C ARG A 268 -10.59 -16.74 13.27
N PRO A 269 -10.04 -17.54 14.20
CA PRO A 269 -8.63 -17.92 14.17
C PRO A 269 -8.26 -18.67 12.88
N VAL A 270 -7.26 -18.16 12.17
CA VAL A 270 -6.73 -18.72 10.91
C VAL A 270 -5.21 -18.61 10.92
N ASN A 271 -4.52 -19.33 10.03
CA ASN A 271 -3.10 -19.09 9.82
C ASN A 271 -2.93 -17.74 9.14
N THR A 272 -2.06 -16.90 9.68
CA THR A 272 -1.72 -15.59 9.12
C THR A 272 -0.26 -15.60 8.63
N LEU A 273 0.24 -14.50 8.08
CA LEU A 273 1.65 -14.42 7.68
C LEU A 273 2.56 -14.28 8.90
N ASP A 274 2.10 -13.55 9.90
CA ASP A 274 2.90 -13.16 11.08
C ASP A 274 2.73 -14.12 12.26
N GLY A 275 1.71 -14.99 12.25
CA GLY A 275 1.42 -15.89 13.37
C GLY A 275 0.74 -17.20 12.96
N SER A 276 0.82 -18.15 13.87
CA SER A 276 0.16 -19.45 13.78
C SER A 276 -1.30 -19.38 14.23
N VAL A 277 -2.10 -20.39 13.86
CA VAL A 277 -3.47 -20.56 14.40
C VAL A 277 -3.47 -20.59 15.94
N GLU A 278 -2.45 -21.16 16.57
CA GLU A 278 -2.35 -21.27 18.03
C GLU A 278 -2.16 -19.90 18.69
N GLU A 279 -1.28 -19.06 18.13
CA GLU A 279 -1.07 -17.69 18.61
C GLU A 279 -2.31 -16.82 18.38
N MET A 280 -2.94 -16.93 17.21
CA MET A 280 -4.18 -16.23 16.92
C MET A 280 -5.33 -16.70 17.82
N GLN A 281 -5.39 -17.99 18.16
CA GLN A 281 -6.37 -18.51 19.13
C GLN A 281 -6.12 -17.94 20.54
N ALA A 282 -4.87 -17.85 20.99
CA ALA A 282 -4.55 -17.23 22.27
C ALA A 282 -4.96 -15.74 22.31
N ASN A 283 -4.73 -15.00 21.22
CA ASN A 283 -5.20 -13.62 21.07
C ASN A 283 -6.73 -13.57 21.04
N PHE A 284 -7.38 -14.50 20.35
CA PHE A 284 -8.82 -14.62 20.32
C PHE A 284 -9.41 -14.82 21.72
N ASP A 285 -8.85 -15.73 22.51
CA ASP A 285 -9.36 -16.03 23.86
C ASP A 285 -9.22 -14.82 24.80
N LYS A 286 -8.11 -14.08 24.72
CA LYS A 286 -7.93 -12.81 25.46
C LYS A 286 -8.94 -11.75 25.05
N ASN A 287 -9.14 -11.57 23.73
CA ASN A 287 -10.11 -10.61 23.23
C ASN A 287 -11.55 -11.02 23.58
N LEU A 288 -11.85 -12.32 23.69
CA LEU A 288 -13.16 -12.81 24.08
C LEU A 288 -13.49 -12.44 25.53
N GLU A 289 -12.52 -12.53 26.44
CA GLU A 289 -12.68 -12.10 27.83
C GLU A 289 -13.01 -10.60 27.90
N ILE A 290 -12.25 -9.77 27.18
CA ILE A 290 -12.45 -8.31 27.12
C ILE A 290 -13.80 -7.96 26.51
N LEU A 291 -14.19 -8.65 25.42
CA LEU A 291 -15.51 -8.47 24.81
C LEU A 291 -16.63 -8.86 25.77
N THR A 292 -16.44 -9.93 26.55
CA THR A 292 -17.43 -10.40 27.53
C THR A 292 -17.65 -9.37 28.63
N ASP A 293 -16.57 -8.83 29.19
CA ASP A 293 -16.64 -7.80 30.22
C ASP A 293 -17.28 -6.50 29.70
N LEU A 294 -16.86 -6.05 28.52
CA LEU A 294 -17.45 -4.90 27.83
C LEU A 294 -18.95 -5.12 27.58
N ALA A 295 -19.33 -6.26 27.00
CA ALA A 295 -20.71 -6.57 26.67
C ALA A 295 -21.60 -6.61 27.92
N ASN A 296 -21.12 -7.24 29.00
CA ASN A 296 -21.88 -7.34 30.24
C ASN A 296 -22.05 -5.98 30.93
N ALA A 297 -21.00 -5.15 30.92
CA ALA A 297 -21.06 -3.80 31.47
C ALA A 297 -22.02 -2.90 30.68
N LEU A 298 -21.95 -2.92 29.35
CA LEU A 298 -22.89 -2.18 28.49
C LEU A 298 -24.33 -2.65 28.68
N ALA A 299 -24.56 -3.96 28.77
CA ALA A 299 -25.89 -4.52 29.02
C ALA A 299 -26.44 -4.14 30.40
N GLN A 300 -25.59 -4.06 31.43
CA GLN A 300 -25.98 -3.58 32.75
C GLN A 300 -26.34 -2.09 32.70
N GLU A 301 -25.50 -1.27 32.10
CA GLU A 301 -25.71 0.17 31.99
C GLU A 301 -26.98 0.50 31.18
N ALA A 302 -27.25 -0.25 30.12
CA ALA A 302 -28.49 -0.13 29.36
C ALA A 302 -29.73 -0.39 30.23
N LYS A 303 -29.69 -1.39 31.12
CA LYS A 303 -30.78 -1.67 32.07
C LYS A 303 -30.93 -0.55 33.09
N GLU A 304 -29.83 -0.03 33.62
CA GLU A 304 -29.84 1.05 34.61
C GLU A 304 -30.37 2.37 34.05
N LYS A 305 -29.98 2.70 32.80
CA LYS A 305 -30.42 3.90 32.09
C LYS A 305 -31.79 3.74 31.40
N ASN A 306 -32.35 2.52 31.41
CA ASN A 306 -33.57 2.17 30.67
C ASN A 306 -33.46 2.56 29.18
N ASP A 307 -32.29 2.27 28.60
CA ASP A 307 -31.91 2.64 27.24
C ASP A 307 -32.83 1.93 26.23
N GLN A 308 -33.33 2.70 25.27
CA GLN A 308 -34.24 2.21 24.22
C GLN A 308 -33.49 1.81 22.94
N GLY A 309 -32.16 1.94 22.93
CA GLY A 309 -31.33 1.83 21.74
C GLY A 309 -31.43 3.03 20.82
N LEU A 310 -30.84 2.88 19.64
CA LEU A 310 -30.77 3.84 18.55
C LEU A 310 -31.94 3.63 17.58
N THR A 311 -32.45 4.74 17.07
CA THR A 311 -33.52 4.76 16.06
C THR A 311 -33.02 5.13 14.66
N THR A 312 -31.74 5.49 14.54
CA THR A 312 -31.13 5.84 13.27
C THR A 312 -30.97 4.60 12.40
N GLU A 313 -31.68 4.58 11.27
CA GLU A 313 -31.56 3.50 10.29
C GLU A 313 -30.22 3.58 9.54
N PRO A 314 -29.64 2.42 9.16
CA PRO A 314 -28.48 2.39 8.31
C PRO A 314 -28.76 3.05 6.96
N THR A 315 -27.78 3.78 6.45
CA THR A 315 -27.83 4.31 5.08
C THR A 315 -27.49 3.17 4.13
N PRO A 316 -28.38 2.72 3.23
CA PRO A 316 -28.05 1.67 2.29
C PRO A 316 -26.93 2.11 1.36
N ASN A 317 -25.97 1.24 1.09
CA ASN A 317 -25.11 1.39 -0.08
C ASN A 317 -26.01 1.42 -1.33
N ASP A 318 -25.94 2.46 -2.15
CA ASP A 318 -26.72 2.55 -3.39
C ASP A 318 -25.94 1.95 -4.59
N PRO A 319 -26.19 0.69 -4.98
CA PRO A 319 -25.58 0.11 -6.18
C PRO A 319 -26.10 0.72 -7.49
N SER A 320 -27.19 1.49 -7.47
CA SER A 320 -27.86 2.04 -8.66
C SER A 320 -27.05 3.16 -9.32
N ALA A 321 -26.20 3.85 -8.57
CA ALA A 321 -25.33 4.92 -9.08
C ALA A 321 -24.29 4.42 -10.12
N VAL A 322 -24.02 3.12 -10.16
CA VAL A 322 -23.13 2.50 -11.15
C VAL A 322 -23.82 2.33 -12.51
N THR A 323 -25.16 2.21 -12.53
CA THR A 323 -25.92 1.91 -13.76
C THR A 323 -26.23 3.17 -14.59
N SER A 324 -26.22 4.36 -13.98
CA SER A 324 -26.53 5.62 -14.69
C SER A 324 -25.37 6.18 -15.51
N LEU A 325 -24.12 5.74 -15.28
CA LEU A 325 -22.98 6.14 -16.12
C LEU A 325 -22.79 5.26 -17.37
N SER A 326 -23.32 4.04 -17.41
CA SER A 326 -23.18 3.16 -18.59
C SER A 326 -24.25 3.39 -19.66
N SER A 327 -25.33 4.12 -19.36
CA SER A 327 -26.42 4.40 -20.31
C SER A 327 -26.34 5.78 -20.96
N GLY A 328 -25.34 6.60 -20.64
CA GLY A 328 -25.21 7.98 -21.13
C GLY A 328 -24.46 8.16 -22.46
N THR A 329 -24.00 7.09 -23.11
CA THR A 329 -23.26 7.17 -24.39
C THR A 329 -23.88 6.27 -25.46
N ALA A 330 -25.20 6.39 -25.65
CA ALA A 330 -25.85 5.88 -26.85
C ALA A 330 -27.18 6.59 -27.07
N SER A 331 -27.13 7.85 -27.53
CA SER A 331 -28.12 8.52 -28.39
C SER A 331 -27.83 10.03 -28.43
N GLU A 332 -27.12 10.48 -29.47
CA GLU A 332 -27.54 11.50 -30.44
C GLU A 332 -26.43 11.75 -31.47
#